data_AF-A0A382CFI5-F1
#
_entry.id   AF-A0A382CFI5-F1
#
_cell.length_a   1.000
_cell.length_b   1.000
_cell.length_c   1.000
_cell.angle_alpha   90.00
_cell.angle_beta   90.00
_cell.angle_gamma   90.00
#
_symmetry.space_group_name_H-M   'P 1'
#
loop_
_entity.id
_entity.type
_entity.pdbx_description
1 polymer ?
#
loop_
_entity_poly.entity_id
_entity_poly.type
_entity_poly.pdbx_seq_one_letter_code
_entity_poly.pdbx_strand_id
1 'polypeptide(L)'
;MSLLTLSSSLQYIKGLGPVRTQVLSEMHIQTVEDLLYYFPRRHLDRTTVNPIHHIERGRHCTVVGTVQKIMVRKMGRKSLFEAVLFDGTGRLSLVWFHAVSIIAKMIQEGDRLAVTGKVGFYKGFQIIHPEWDKLDKDEDPVNTQAIIPLYPLTQELKESGLEHRRLRKVISGILDSITGIEDHFPSWMLKKLSLFPLSQSLKEIHFPSSEGGLKQSVNRLKFDEHFFLQLLMVLRKASFEETASQPLGIKGDNVKSIYNNLYFSLTSAQKKVIKEICEDLNKSTAMNRLLQGDVGSGKTIVAVLSSAVAVDSGVQCAIMAPTEILAVQHFDSFKKFSKKSPLSCELLIGKTPPKERTVILKKLKEKKIDVIIGTHALIQKDVQFKSLGLVIVDEQHRFGVVQRGDLIAKGYNPHFLAMTATPIPRTLTITYHGDMECSILDEMPKHRKPAKTRVIQPVKLEKVYQYMKSEMDEGKQCMVVYPLVEETEKSDLKAAEEAFTELSVGDFSDF
;
A
#
# COMPACT_ATOMS: atom_id res chain seq x y z
N MET A 1 44.96 -4.27 -4.56
CA MET A 1 43.78 -3.64 -3.94
C MET A 1 43.18 -4.69 -3.02
N SER A 2 42.83 -4.34 -1.79
CA SER A 2 42.11 -5.25 -0.89
C SER A 2 40.82 -5.69 -1.56
N LEU A 3 40.56 -7.00 -1.58
CA LEU A 3 39.32 -7.57 -2.10
C LEU A 3 38.15 -6.98 -1.29
N LEU A 4 37.22 -6.30 -1.97
CA LEU A 4 36.02 -5.76 -1.32
C LEU A 4 35.01 -6.89 -1.15
N THR A 5 34.28 -6.85 -0.04
CA THR A 5 33.12 -7.69 0.24
C THR A 5 31.86 -6.83 0.25
N LEU A 6 30.68 -7.46 0.14
CA LEU A 6 29.38 -6.76 0.27
C LEU A 6 29.24 -6.00 1.61
N SER A 7 29.76 -6.56 2.69
CA SER A 7 29.77 -5.96 4.04
C SER A 7 30.81 -4.86 4.25
N SER A 8 31.66 -4.57 3.26
CA SER A 8 32.70 -3.55 3.39
C SER A 8 32.09 -2.16 3.57
N SER A 9 32.59 -1.40 4.55
CA SER A 9 32.12 -0.03 4.82
C SER A 9 32.48 0.94 3.70
N LEU A 10 31.53 1.82 3.36
CA LEU A 10 31.70 2.86 2.34
C LEU A 10 32.77 3.90 2.70
N GLN A 11 33.20 3.98 3.97
CA GLN A 11 34.27 4.89 4.40
C GLN A 11 35.62 4.56 3.74
N TYR A 12 35.83 3.30 3.37
CA TYR A 12 37.07 2.83 2.73
C TYR A 12 37.00 2.87 1.20
N ILE A 13 35.86 3.27 0.63
CA ILE A 13 35.67 3.32 -0.82
C ILE A 13 36.24 4.62 -1.39
N LYS A 14 37.20 4.46 -2.30
CA LYS A 14 37.82 5.57 -3.02
C LYS A 14 36.77 6.36 -3.80
N GLY A 15 36.71 7.67 -3.56
CA GLY A 15 35.82 8.60 -4.27
C GLY A 15 34.63 9.12 -3.45
N LEU A 16 34.32 8.51 -2.30
CA LEU A 16 33.32 9.00 -1.37
C LEU A 16 33.95 10.02 -0.39
N GLY A 17 34.90 9.60 0.43
CA GLY A 17 35.46 10.48 1.47
C GLY A 17 34.45 10.84 2.56
N PRO A 18 34.87 11.48 3.66
CA PRO A 18 34.09 11.54 4.91
C PRO A 18 32.74 12.24 4.75
N VAL A 19 32.70 13.39 4.05
CA VAL A 19 31.48 14.18 3.85
C VAL A 19 30.41 13.38 3.10
N ARG A 20 30.79 12.70 2.01
CA ARG A 20 29.83 11.94 1.18
C ARG A 20 29.36 10.67 1.87
N THR A 21 30.27 9.99 2.57
CA THR A 21 29.91 8.81 3.36
C THR A 21 28.96 9.17 4.50
N GLN A 22 29.10 10.34 5.11
CA GLN A 22 28.15 10.83 6.10
C GLN A 22 26.75 11.02 5.51
N VAL A 23 26.63 11.73 4.38
CA VAL A 23 25.33 11.94 3.70
C VAL A 23 24.68 10.61 3.29
N LEU A 24 25.47 9.65 2.76
CA LEU A 24 24.97 8.32 2.46
C LEU A 24 24.51 7.57 3.71
N SER A 25 25.24 7.69 4.83
CA SER A 25 24.85 7.08 6.10
C SER A 25 23.57 7.68 6.69
N GLU A 26 23.33 8.97 6.50
CA GLU A 26 22.07 9.64 6.88
C GLU A 26 20.87 9.08 6.08
N MET A 27 21.12 8.55 4.88
CA MET A 27 20.16 7.82 4.05
C MET A 27 20.14 6.30 4.33
N HIS A 28 20.79 5.83 5.40
CA HIS A 28 20.94 4.41 5.73
C HIS A 28 21.73 3.58 4.69
N ILE A 29 22.63 4.21 3.93
CA ILE A 29 23.53 3.55 2.97
C ILE A 29 24.94 3.56 3.56
N GLN A 30 25.37 2.43 4.14
CA GLN A 30 26.62 2.35 4.92
C GLN A 30 27.64 1.37 4.36
N THR A 31 27.16 0.34 3.64
CA THR A 31 27.98 -0.75 3.11
C THR A 31 28.02 -0.75 1.57
N VAL A 32 28.93 -1.54 1.01
CA VAL A 32 28.98 -1.81 -0.43
C VAL A 32 27.67 -2.43 -0.91
N GLU A 33 27.08 -3.34 -0.16
CA GLU A 33 25.77 -3.93 -0.45
C GLU A 33 24.70 -2.85 -0.56
N ASP A 34 24.56 -1.98 0.45
CA ASP A 34 23.55 -0.93 0.44
C ASP A 34 23.66 -0.04 -0.80
N LEU A 35 24.89 0.27 -1.23
CA LEU A 35 25.13 1.11 -2.41
C LEU A 35 24.87 0.37 -3.73
N LEU A 36 25.09 -0.94 -3.81
CA LEU A 36 24.72 -1.76 -4.97
C LEU A 36 23.20 -2.01 -5.05
N TYR A 37 22.50 -1.98 -3.92
CA TYR A 37 21.04 -2.00 -3.88
C TYR A 37 20.41 -0.61 -3.99
N TYR A 38 21.22 0.45 -4.08
CA TYR A 38 20.78 1.79 -4.43
C TYR A 38 20.53 1.90 -5.94
N PHE A 39 19.41 1.32 -6.38
CA PHE A 39 19.12 1.14 -7.80
C PHE A 39 18.87 2.47 -8.54
N PRO A 40 19.20 2.53 -9.84
CA PRO A 40 18.77 3.63 -10.70
C PRO A 40 17.23 3.70 -10.73
N ARG A 41 16.68 4.91 -10.63
CA ARG A 41 15.25 5.16 -10.80
C ARG A 41 14.84 4.99 -12.26
N ARG A 42 15.74 5.31 -13.19
CA ARG A 42 15.50 5.28 -14.63
C ARG A 42 16.79 4.94 -15.37
N HIS A 43 16.63 4.43 -16.59
CA HIS A 43 17.71 4.19 -17.54
C HIS A 43 17.46 5.02 -18.80
N LEU A 44 18.40 5.87 -19.16
CA LEU A 44 18.35 6.69 -20.37
C LEU A 44 19.01 5.93 -21.51
N ASP A 45 18.20 5.45 -22.46
CA ASP A 45 18.71 4.82 -23.68
C ASP A 45 19.17 5.88 -24.69
N ARG A 46 20.48 5.98 -24.90
CA ARG A 46 21.11 6.91 -25.82
C ARG A 46 21.00 6.50 -27.28
N THR A 47 20.79 5.21 -27.56
CA THR A 47 20.61 4.72 -28.93
C THR A 47 19.32 5.24 -29.56
N THR A 48 18.38 5.68 -28.72
CA THR A 48 17.09 6.27 -29.10
C THR A 48 17.07 7.81 -29.04
N VAL A 49 18.22 8.45 -28.80
CA VAL A 49 18.30 9.91 -28.75
C VAL A 49 18.27 10.47 -30.16
N ASN A 50 17.21 11.21 -30.46
CA ASN A 50 17.04 11.85 -31.77
C ASN A 50 17.48 13.32 -31.68
N PRO A 51 18.21 13.84 -32.67
CA PRO A 51 18.37 15.28 -32.83
C PRO A 51 17.01 15.96 -32.92
N ILE A 52 16.88 17.18 -32.38
CA ILE A 52 15.65 17.99 -32.41
C ILE A 52 15.22 18.28 -33.86
N HIS A 53 16.13 18.24 -34.83
CA HIS A 53 15.74 18.35 -36.23
C HIS A 53 14.96 17.13 -36.76
N HIS A 54 15.13 15.94 -36.18
CA HIS A 54 14.54 14.67 -36.65
C HIS A 54 13.30 14.22 -35.86
N ILE A 55 12.77 15.05 -34.98
CA ILE A 55 11.55 14.71 -34.23
C ILE A 55 10.31 14.85 -35.11
N GLU A 56 9.45 13.84 -35.02
CA GLU A 56 8.18 13.78 -35.73
C GLU A 56 7.00 13.97 -34.78
N ARG A 57 5.99 14.71 -35.23
CA ARG A 57 4.76 14.93 -34.47
C ARG A 57 4.07 13.59 -34.16
N GLY A 58 3.68 13.42 -32.91
CA GLY A 58 2.92 12.27 -32.43
C GLY A 58 3.76 11.09 -31.97
N ARG A 59 5.08 11.09 -32.22
CA ARG A 59 6.00 10.05 -31.74
C ARG A 59 6.52 10.36 -30.34
N HIS A 60 6.87 9.32 -29.60
CA HIS A 60 7.70 9.45 -28.41
C HIS A 60 9.16 9.54 -28.85
N CYS A 61 9.91 10.46 -28.25
CA CYS A 61 11.33 10.62 -28.51
C CYS A 61 12.08 10.94 -27.22
N THR A 62 13.37 10.66 -27.23
CA THR A 62 14.32 11.11 -26.22
C THR A 62 15.24 12.14 -26.88
N VAL A 63 15.42 13.29 -26.23
CA VAL A 63 16.23 14.41 -26.72
C VAL A 63 17.15 14.87 -25.60
N VAL A 64 18.39 15.20 -25.94
CA VAL A 64 19.33 15.82 -25.00
C VAL A 64 19.70 17.21 -25.51
N GLY A 65 19.57 18.22 -24.66
CA GLY A 65 19.94 19.58 -25.03
C GLY A 65 20.13 20.49 -23.82
N THR A 66 20.46 21.74 -24.09
CA THR A 66 20.64 22.78 -23.08
C THR A 66 19.45 23.73 -23.07
N VAL A 67 18.97 24.09 -21.89
CA VAL A 67 17.89 25.06 -21.71
C VAL A 67 18.40 26.45 -22.07
N GLN A 68 17.89 27.01 -23.16
CA GLN A 68 18.26 28.36 -23.61
C GLN A 68 17.43 29.46 -22.97
N LYS A 69 16.15 29.18 -22.73
CA LYS A 69 15.21 30.19 -22.27
C LYS A 69 14.14 29.57 -21.40
N ILE A 70 13.77 30.26 -20.33
CA ILE A 70 12.67 29.88 -19.46
C ILE A 70 11.59 30.97 -19.48
N MET A 71 10.33 30.57 -19.41
CA MET A 71 9.19 31.49 -19.33
C MET A 71 8.13 30.95 -18.38
N VAL A 72 7.68 31.80 -17.46
CA VAL A 72 6.52 31.53 -16.61
C VAL A 72 5.39 32.46 -17.02
N ARG A 73 4.25 31.89 -17.45
CA ARG A 73 3.05 32.67 -17.81
C ARG A 73 1.93 32.38 -16.82
N LYS A 74 1.34 33.43 -16.25
CA LYS A 74 0.10 33.34 -15.49
C LYS A 74 -1.09 33.46 -16.45
N MET A 75 -2.00 32.50 -16.41
CA MET A 75 -3.24 32.45 -17.18
C MET A 75 -4.42 32.38 -16.20
N GLY A 76 -4.75 33.53 -15.59
CA GLY A 76 -5.74 33.61 -14.52
C GLY A 76 -5.29 32.87 -13.27
N ARG A 77 -6.11 31.93 -12.77
CA ARG A 77 -5.77 31.06 -11.63
C ARG A 77 -4.77 29.93 -11.97
N LYS A 78 -4.48 29.69 -13.26
CA LYS A 78 -3.51 28.67 -13.70
C LYS A 78 -2.19 29.31 -14.10
N SER A 79 -1.10 28.57 -13.97
CA SER A 79 0.22 28.97 -14.44
C SER A 79 0.75 27.96 -15.45
N LEU A 80 1.66 28.42 -16.30
CA LEU A 80 2.36 27.63 -17.31
C LEU A 80 3.86 27.91 -17.17
N PHE A 81 4.65 26.85 -17.10
CA PHE A 81 6.10 26.90 -17.20
C PHE A 81 6.52 26.37 -18.57
N GLU A 82 7.33 27.12 -19.28
CA GLU A 82 7.91 26.74 -20.57
C GLU A 82 9.44 26.86 -20.51
N ALA A 83 10.15 25.80 -20.88
CA ALA A 83 11.59 25.81 -21.07
C ALA A 83 11.93 25.45 -22.51
N VAL A 84 12.73 26.27 -23.19
CA VAL A 84 13.17 26.03 -24.57
C VAL A 84 14.48 25.27 -24.54
N LEU A 85 14.43 24.01 -24.97
CA LEU A 85 15.59 23.13 -25.11
C LEU A 85 16.23 23.31 -26.49
N PHE A 86 17.56 23.37 -26.52
CA PHE A 86 18.34 23.46 -27.75
C PHE A 86 19.48 22.43 -27.74
N ASP A 87 19.60 21.64 -28.80
CA ASP A 87 20.60 20.58 -28.94
C ASP A 87 21.72 20.91 -29.95
N GLY A 88 21.71 22.11 -30.53
CA GLY A 88 22.58 22.49 -31.64
C GLY A 88 21.92 22.38 -33.02
N THR A 89 20.88 21.55 -33.17
CA THR A 89 20.19 21.28 -34.45
C THR A 89 18.81 21.92 -34.52
N GLY A 90 18.13 22.11 -33.39
CA GLY A 90 16.79 22.70 -33.35
C GLY A 90 16.35 23.13 -31.96
N ARG A 91 15.14 23.68 -31.87
CA ARG A 91 14.51 24.10 -30.60
C ARG A 91 13.27 23.28 -30.31
N LEU A 92 13.10 22.89 -29.05
CA LEU A 92 11.97 22.13 -28.55
C LEU A 92 11.43 22.78 -27.28
N SER A 93 10.15 23.16 -27.27
CA SER A 93 9.51 23.72 -26.07
C SER A 93 9.07 22.61 -25.12
N LEU A 94 9.46 22.70 -23.86
CA LEU A 94 9.03 21.81 -22.78
C LEU A 94 8.00 22.55 -21.94
N VAL A 95 6.79 22.01 -21.83
CA VAL A 95 5.65 22.75 -21.26
C VAL A 95 5.04 21.99 -20.08
N TRP A 96 4.87 22.67 -18.94
CA TRP A 96 4.21 22.14 -17.76
C TRP A 96 3.06 23.05 -17.30
N PHE A 97 1.90 22.43 -17.08
CA PHE A 97 0.68 23.08 -16.55
C PHE A 97 0.44 22.78 -15.06
N HIS A 98 1.24 21.89 -14.48
CA HIS A 98 1.16 21.40 -13.09
C HIS A 98 2.52 21.57 -12.42
N ALA A 99 2.52 21.73 -11.10
CA ALA A 99 3.74 21.88 -10.29
C ALA A 99 4.69 23.00 -10.80
N VAL A 100 4.14 24.04 -11.44
CA VAL A 100 4.90 25.12 -12.10
C VAL A 100 5.90 25.76 -11.15
N SER A 101 5.48 26.05 -9.91
CA SER A 101 6.35 26.65 -8.88
C SER A 101 7.55 25.76 -8.51
N ILE A 102 7.38 24.45 -8.54
CA ILE A 102 8.43 23.47 -8.21
C ILE A 102 9.39 23.34 -9.40
N ILE A 103 8.84 23.13 -10.59
CA ILE A 103 9.63 22.91 -11.81
C ILE A 103 10.45 24.16 -12.16
N ALA A 104 9.87 25.35 -11.97
CA ALA A 104 10.57 26.62 -12.18
C ALA A 104 11.75 26.86 -11.23
N LYS A 105 11.76 26.21 -10.05
CA LYS A 105 12.92 26.24 -9.14
C LYS A 105 13.98 25.22 -9.55
N MET A 106 13.56 24.09 -10.11
CA MET A 106 14.45 22.97 -10.43
C MET A 106 15.18 23.13 -11.77
N ILE A 107 14.53 23.74 -12.76
CA ILE A 107 15.09 24.00 -14.10
C ILE A 107 15.48 25.46 -14.21
N GLN A 108 16.73 25.71 -14.61
CA GLN A 108 17.37 27.00 -14.79
C GLN A 108 17.99 27.09 -16.20
N GLU A 109 18.22 28.31 -16.66
CA GLU A 109 18.87 28.54 -17.95
C GLU A 109 20.32 28.03 -17.91
N GLY A 110 20.76 27.40 -19.00
CA GLY A 110 22.06 26.75 -19.08
C GLY A 110 22.09 25.31 -18.56
N ASP A 111 20.99 24.81 -17.99
CA ASP A 111 20.90 23.40 -17.59
C ASP A 111 20.87 22.48 -18.79
N ARG A 112 21.60 21.37 -18.70
CA ARG A 112 21.56 20.31 -19.72
C ARG A 112 20.57 19.24 -19.28
N LEU A 113 19.58 18.97 -20.12
CA LEU A 113 18.48 18.05 -19.81
C LEU A 113 18.43 16.90 -20.80
N ALA A 114 18.20 15.69 -20.29
CA ALA A 114 17.70 14.55 -21.04
C ALA A 114 16.18 14.49 -20.89
N VAL A 115 15.45 14.58 -21.99
CA VAL A 115 14.01 14.75 -22.00
C VAL A 115 13.37 13.65 -22.83
N THR A 116 12.35 12.99 -22.28
CA THR A 116 11.57 11.96 -22.96
C THR A 116 10.10 12.34 -22.93
N GLY A 117 9.42 12.18 -24.06
CA GLY A 117 7.97 12.31 -24.11
C GLY A 117 7.40 12.35 -25.51
N LYS A 118 6.08 12.50 -25.56
CA LYS A 118 5.33 12.57 -26.82
C LYS A 118 5.45 13.95 -27.44
N VAL A 119 5.92 14.00 -28.68
CA VAL A 119 6.08 15.25 -29.44
C VAL A 119 4.71 15.75 -29.90
N GLY A 120 4.30 16.89 -29.38
CA GLY A 120 3.19 17.69 -29.87
C GLY A 120 3.64 18.81 -30.80
N PHE A 121 2.68 19.52 -31.36
CA PHE A 121 2.93 20.71 -32.18
C PHE A 121 1.93 21.80 -31.82
N TYR A 122 2.42 22.91 -31.27
CA TYR A 122 1.64 24.12 -31.00
C TYR A 122 2.58 25.31 -30.95
N LYS A 123 2.51 26.20 -31.95
CA LYS A 123 3.47 27.31 -32.15
C LYS A 123 4.94 26.86 -32.21
N GLY A 124 5.18 25.61 -32.62
CA GLY A 124 6.48 24.93 -32.61
C GLY A 124 6.34 23.49 -32.10
N PHE A 125 7.43 22.71 -32.21
CA PHE A 125 7.48 21.40 -31.56
C PHE A 125 7.53 21.59 -30.05
N GLN A 126 6.71 20.82 -29.34
CA GLN A 126 6.68 20.87 -27.88
C GLN A 126 6.43 19.49 -27.28
N ILE A 127 6.93 19.26 -26.06
CA ILE A 127 6.53 18.13 -25.23
C ILE A 127 5.80 18.68 -24.02
N ILE A 128 4.57 18.21 -23.81
CA ILE A 128 3.75 18.58 -22.66
C ILE A 128 4.02 17.57 -21.54
N HIS A 129 4.31 18.05 -20.34
CA HIS A 129 4.67 17.24 -19.19
C HIS A 129 5.75 16.17 -19.51
N PRO A 130 6.90 16.58 -20.08
CA PRO A 130 7.98 15.65 -20.36
C PRO A 130 8.51 15.03 -19.08
N GLU A 131 8.97 13.78 -19.21
CA GLU A 131 9.94 13.23 -18.27
C GLU A 131 11.29 13.87 -18.55
N TRP A 132 12.00 14.30 -17.51
CA TRP A 132 13.27 14.98 -17.67
C TRP A 132 14.23 14.65 -16.54
N ASP A 133 15.52 14.63 -16.87
CA ASP A 133 16.61 14.50 -15.91
C ASP A 133 17.70 15.51 -16.23
N LYS A 134 18.29 16.09 -15.18
CA LYS A 134 19.45 16.99 -15.29
C LYS A 134 20.71 16.17 -15.52
N LEU A 135 21.44 16.50 -16.58
CA LEU A 135 22.75 15.91 -16.88
C LEU A 135 23.88 16.80 -16.35
N ASP A 136 25.01 16.18 -16.03
CA ASP A 136 26.18 16.88 -15.50
C ASP A 136 26.82 17.76 -16.61
N LYS A 137 27.29 18.96 -16.26
CA LYS A 137 27.80 19.97 -17.23
C LYS A 137 29.00 19.47 -18.06
N ASP A 138 29.86 18.67 -17.44
CA ASP A 138 31.09 18.11 -18.04
C ASP A 138 30.92 16.68 -18.56
N GLU A 139 29.67 16.24 -18.77
CA GLU A 139 29.41 14.92 -19.32
C GLU A 139 29.63 14.93 -20.83
N ASP A 140 30.79 14.44 -21.26
CA ASP A 140 31.10 14.27 -22.67
C ASP A 140 30.07 13.35 -23.30
N PRO A 141 29.35 13.77 -24.36
CA PRO A 141 28.43 12.89 -25.08
C PRO A 141 29.16 11.74 -25.82
N VAL A 142 30.47 11.58 -25.65
CA VAL A 142 31.29 10.57 -26.36
C VAL A 142 31.72 9.40 -25.44
N ASN A 143 31.39 9.41 -24.14
CA ASN A 143 31.68 8.26 -23.26
C ASN A 143 30.68 7.09 -23.41
N THR A 144 31.03 6.17 -24.33
CA THR A 144 30.92 4.69 -24.40
C THR A 144 29.71 3.88 -23.91
N GLN A 145 28.82 4.34 -23.03
CA GLN A 145 27.67 3.51 -22.60
C GLN A 145 26.38 3.87 -23.36
N ALA A 146 25.77 2.86 -23.99
CA ALA A 146 24.53 2.98 -24.77
C ALA A 146 23.30 3.31 -23.90
N ILE A 147 23.28 2.83 -22.66
CA ILE A 147 22.19 3.05 -21.70
C ILE A 147 22.79 3.62 -20.41
N ILE A 148 22.35 4.80 -19.98
CA ILE A 148 22.88 5.49 -18.79
C ILE A 148 21.93 5.30 -17.60
N PRO A 149 22.39 4.78 -16.45
CA PRO A 149 21.60 4.75 -15.22
C PRO A 149 21.44 6.16 -14.61
N LEU A 150 20.22 6.48 -14.17
CA LEU A 150 19.88 7.71 -13.48
C LEU A 150 19.35 7.39 -12.09
N TYR A 151 20.11 7.81 -11.07
CA TYR A 151 19.85 7.52 -9.66
C TYR A 151 18.93 8.56 -9.02
N PRO A 152 18.15 8.22 -7.98
CA PRO A 152 17.55 9.25 -7.14
C PRO A 152 18.67 10.15 -6.57
N LEU A 153 18.51 11.47 -6.64
CA LEU A 153 19.46 12.43 -6.07
C LEU A 153 18.70 13.41 -5.18
N THR A 154 18.93 13.34 -3.87
CA THR A 154 18.44 14.33 -2.91
C THR A 154 19.27 15.62 -3.01
N GLN A 155 18.83 16.68 -2.35
CA GLN A 155 19.56 17.94 -2.34
C GLN A 155 20.91 17.79 -1.63
N GLU A 156 20.92 17.06 -0.51
CA GLU A 156 22.10 16.78 0.31
C GLU A 156 23.15 15.99 -0.48
N LEU A 157 22.73 15.02 -1.30
CA LEU A 157 23.62 14.28 -2.19
C LEU A 157 24.30 15.23 -3.19
N LYS A 158 23.55 16.13 -3.81
CA LYS A 158 24.09 17.10 -4.77
C LYS A 158 25.07 18.07 -4.10
N GLU A 159 24.72 18.60 -2.93
CA GLU A 159 25.57 19.51 -2.16
C GLU A 159 26.89 18.86 -1.72
N SER A 160 26.87 17.56 -1.41
CA SER A 160 28.09 16.77 -1.15
C SER A 160 28.96 16.50 -2.40
N GLY A 161 28.46 16.86 -3.59
CA GLY A 161 29.07 16.55 -4.88
C GLY A 161 28.89 15.10 -5.33
N LEU A 162 27.93 14.36 -4.75
CA LEU A 162 27.46 13.07 -5.25
C LEU A 162 26.44 13.28 -6.37
N GLU A 163 26.96 13.55 -7.55
CA GLU A 163 26.19 13.62 -8.79
C GLU A 163 26.17 12.26 -9.51
N HIS A 164 25.33 12.15 -10.55
CA HIS A 164 25.16 10.93 -11.33
C HIS A 164 26.48 10.33 -11.82
N ARG A 165 27.37 11.14 -12.39
CA ARG A 165 28.69 10.69 -12.87
C ARG A 165 29.56 10.15 -11.76
N ARG A 166 29.54 10.77 -10.58
CA ARG A 166 30.36 10.32 -9.45
C ARG A 166 29.83 9.01 -8.89
N LEU A 167 28.51 8.87 -8.73
CA LEU A 167 27.88 7.61 -8.33
C LEU A 167 28.23 6.47 -9.28
N ARG A 168 28.10 6.69 -10.61
CA ARG A 168 28.53 5.71 -11.61
C ARG A 168 30.00 5.31 -11.46
N LYS A 169 30.90 6.28 -11.29
CA LYS A 169 32.33 6.00 -11.11
C LYS A 169 32.61 5.16 -9.86
N VAL A 170 31.97 5.49 -8.74
CA VAL A 170 32.12 4.75 -7.48
C VAL A 170 31.57 3.33 -7.62
N ILE A 171 30.35 3.18 -8.14
CA ILE A 171 29.70 1.88 -8.31
C ILE A 171 30.46 1.01 -9.32
N SER A 172 30.96 1.57 -10.42
CA SER A 172 31.82 0.84 -11.36
C SER A 172 33.09 0.34 -10.67
N GLY A 173 33.77 1.21 -9.92
CA GLY A 173 34.99 0.82 -9.19
C GLY A 173 34.74 -0.27 -8.15
N ILE A 174 33.57 -0.26 -7.51
CA ILE A 174 33.13 -1.33 -6.60
C ILE A 174 32.91 -2.63 -7.36
N LEU A 175 32.11 -2.61 -8.44
CA LEU A 175 31.79 -3.80 -9.24
C LEU A 175 33.04 -4.42 -9.88
N ASP A 176 34.05 -3.63 -10.23
CA ASP A 176 35.33 -4.11 -10.77
C ASP A 176 36.24 -4.72 -9.70
N SER A 177 36.07 -4.32 -8.43
CA SER A 177 36.93 -4.73 -7.31
C SER A 177 36.33 -5.83 -6.43
N ILE A 178 35.02 -6.05 -6.51
CA ILE A 178 34.31 -7.08 -5.75
C ILE A 178 34.47 -8.44 -6.44
N THR A 179 34.86 -9.45 -5.67
CA THR A 179 34.95 -10.83 -6.16
C THR A 179 33.93 -11.70 -5.43
N GLY A 180 33.19 -12.53 -6.17
CA GLY A 180 32.35 -13.57 -5.57
C GLY A 180 31.08 -13.03 -4.88
N ILE A 181 30.24 -12.31 -5.62
CA ILE A 181 28.84 -12.13 -5.19
C ILE A 181 28.17 -13.49 -5.34
N GLU A 182 27.97 -14.18 -4.21
CA GLU A 182 27.28 -15.46 -4.17
C GLU A 182 25.82 -15.29 -4.52
N ASP A 183 25.29 -16.23 -5.30
CA ASP A 183 23.89 -16.21 -5.68
C ASP A 183 23.03 -16.76 -4.52
N HIS A 184 21.91 -16.10 -4.25
CA HIS A 184 20.91 -16.59 -3.29
C HIS A 184 20.41 -18.00 -3.62
N PHE A 185 20.49 -18.38 -4.89
CA PHE A 185 19.92 -19.61 -5.41
C PHE A 185 20.99 -20.58 -5.88
N PRO A 186 20.83 -21.89 -5.57
CA PRO A 186 21.69 -22.92 -6.13
C PRO A 186 21.56 -22.98 -7.65
N SER A 187 22.65 -23.41 -8.31
CA SER A 187 22.78 -23.42 -9.78
C SER A 187 21.67 -24.19 -10.51
N TRP A 188 21.08 -25.22 -9.89
CA TRP A 188 19.97 -25.97 -10.48
C TRP A 188 18.70 -25.12 -10.60
N MET A 189 18.43 -24.23 -9.62
CA MET A 189 17.26 -23.38 -9.62
C MET A 189 17.40 -22.26 -10.65
N LEU A 190 18.61 -21.69 -10.76
CA LEU A 190 18.93 -20.70 -11.80
C LEU A 190 18.64 -21.26 -13.20
N LYS A 191 19.10 -22.49 -13.48
CA LYS A 191 18.86 -23.16 -14.76
C LYS A 191 17.38 -23.47 -15.00
N LYS A 192 16.70 -24.04 -14.00
CA LYS A 192 15.30 -24.45 -14.12
C LYS A 192 14.35 -23.27 -14.35
N LEU A 193 14.58 -22.16 -13.65
CA LEU A 193 13.74 -20.96 -13.70
C LEU A 193 14.24 -19.93 -14.71
N SER A 194 15.33 -20.22 -15.43
CA SER A 194 15.99 -19.29 -16.36
C SER A 194 16.31 -17.93 -15.71
N LEU A 195 16.75 -17.97 -14.45
CA LEU A 195 17.09 -16.76 -13.69
C LEU A 195 18.48 -16.28 -14.06
N PHE A 196 18.59 -14.99 -14.27
CA PHE A 196 19.85 -14.31 -14.54
C PHE A 196 20.72 -14.30 -13.27
N PRO A 197 22.03 -14.61 -13.30
CA PRO A 197 22.86 -14.65 -12.08
C PRO A 197 22.84 -13.33 -11.31
N LEU A 198 22.91 -13.37 -9.98
CA LEU A 198 22.81 -12.17 -9.13
C LEU A 198 23.92 -11.16 -9.43
N SER A 199 25.16 -11.64 -9.48
CA SER A 199 26.33 -10.81 -9.79
C SER A 199 26.19 -10.08 -11.13
N GLN A 200 25.66 -10.77 -12.14
CA GLN A 200 25.40 -10.19 -13.46
C GLN A 200 24.22 -9.22 -13.43
N SER A 201 23.17 -9.52 -12.66
CA SER A 201 21.98 -8.68 -12.51
C SER A 201 22.30 -7.34 -11.84
N LEU A 202 23.12 -7.35 -10.78
CA LEU A 202 23.60 -6.13 -10.12
C LEU A 202 24.49 -5.30 -11.06
N LYS A 203 25.31 -5.95 -11.89
CA LYS A 203 26.11 -5.25 -12.89
C LYS A 203 25.24 -4.61 -13.98
N GLU A 204 24.30 -5.35 -14.53
CA GLU A 204 23.46 -4.93 -15.66
C GLU A 204 22.36 -3.94 -15.24
N ILE A 205 21.88 -3.95 -13.98
CA ILE A 205 20.98 -2.89 -13.51
C ILE A 205 21.71 -1.56 -13.37
N HIS A 206 22.99 -1.53 -13.02
CA HIS A 206 23.76 -0.28 -12.96
C HIS A 206 24.37 0.10 -14.29
N PHE A 207 24.92 -0.86 -15.04
CA PHE A 207 25.62 -0.63 -16.30
C PHE A 207 25.10 -1.60 -17.36
N PRO A 208 23.91 -1.32 -17.91
CA PRO A 208 23.29 -2.22 -18.87
C PRO A 208 24.12 -2.30 -20.16
N SER A 209 24.42 -3.52 -20.59
CA SER A 209 25.08 -3.76 -21.88
C SER A 209 24.08 -3.68 -23.04
N SER A 210 22.81 -4.01 -22.76
CA SER A 210 21.70 -4.02 -23.72
C SER A 210 20.36 -3.90 -23.01
N GLU A 211 19.30 -3.58 -23.76
CA GLU A 211 17.93 -3.57 -23.22
C GLU A 211 17.51 -4.97 -22.72
N GLY A 212 17.97 -6.04 -23.37
CA GLY A 212 17.73 -7.42 -22.96
C GLY A 212 18.36 -7.75 -21.60
N GLY A 213 19.63 -7.39 -21.41
CA GLY A 213 20.33 -7.56 -20.14
C GLY A 213 19.65 -6.79 -19.01
N LEU A 214 19.24 -5.55 -19.27
CA LEU A 214 18.48 -4.74 -18.30
C LEU A 214 17.17 -5.43 -17.90
N LYS A 215 16.37 -5.88 -18.87
CA LYS A 215 15.08 -6.53 -18.62
C LYS A 215 15.24 -7.81 -17.79
N GLN A 216 16.22 -8.64 -18.10
CA GLN A 216 16.50 -9.86 -17.35
C GLN A 216 16.93 -9.57 -15.91
N SER A 217 17.76 -8.53 -15.72
CA SER A 217 18.23 -8.10 -14.41
C SER A 217 17.11 -7.55 -13.53
N VAL A 218 16.26 -6.71 -14.10
CA VAL A 218 15.07 -6.19 -13.40
C VAL A 218 14.12 -7.32 -13.03
N ASN A 219 13.90 -8.30 -13.92
CA ASN A 219 13.08 -9.46 -13.61
C ASN A 219 13.69 -10.29 -12.47
N ARG A 220 15.00 -10.56 -12.53
CA ARG A 220 15.72 -11.29 -11.48
C ARG A 220 15.60 -10.61 -10.12
N LEU A 221 15.89 -9.32 -10.03
CA LEU A 221 15.86 -8.59 -8.74
C LEU A 221 14.44 -8.49 -8.16
N LYS A 222 13.42 -8.35 -9.03
CA LYS A 222 12.00 -8.45 -8.61
C LYS A 222 11.63 -9.86 -8.15
N PHE A 223 12.17 -10.88 -8.80
CA PHE A 223 11.97 -12.27 -8.38
C PHE A 223 12.58 -12.51 -7.01
N ASP A 224 13.78 -11.99 -6.73
CA ASP A 224 14.44 -12.13 -5.43
C ASP A 224 13.56 -11.54 -4.31
N GLU A 225 13.10 -10.30 -4.47
CA GLU A 225 12.19 -9.64 -3.53
C GLU A 225 10.91 -10.47 -3.28
N HIS A 226 10.27 -10.93 -4.37
CA HIS A 226 9.04 -11.70 -4.26
C HIS A 226 9.28 -13.08 -3.64
N PHE A 227 10.37 -13.76 -4.00
CA PHE A 227 10.70 -15.09 -3.50
C PHE A 227 10.93 -15.05 -1.99
N PHE A 228 11.73 -14.11 -1.49
CA PHE A 228 12.00 -14.02 -0.05
C PHE A 228 10.75 -13.62 0.74
N LEU A 229 9.90 -12.75 0.19
CA LEU A 229 8.60 -12.45 0.77
C LEU A 229 7.73 -13.71 0.86
N GLN A 230 7.62 -14.49 -0.21
CA GLN A 230 6.84 -15.73 -0.23
C GLN A 230 7.43 -16.81 0.69
N LEU A 231 8.76 -16.93 0.77
CA LEU A 231 9.44 -17.83 1.69
C LEU A 231 9.07 -17.48 3.14
N LEU A 232 9.10 -16.20 3.52
CA LEU A 232 8.67 -15.74 4.83
C LEU A 232 7.19 -16.10 5.09
N MET A 233 6.31 -15.92 4.12
CA MET A 233 4.89 -16.29 4.27
C MET A 233 4.70 -17.80 4.48
N VAL A 234 5.41 -18.63 3.73
CA VAL A 234 5.37 -20.09 3.89
C VAL A 234 5.91 -20.53 5.26
N LEU A 235 7.02 -19.94 5.72
CA LEU A 235 7.58 -20.24 7.05
C LEU A 235 6.60 -19.84 8.17
N ARG A 236 5.94 -18.68 8.04
CA ARG A 236 4.88 -18.28 8.98
C ARG A 236 3.70 -19.25 8.95
N LYS A 237 3.26 -19.65 7.76
CA LYS A 237 2.17 -20.61 7.61
C LYS A 237 2.49 -21.96 8.28
N ALA A 238 3.68 -22.50 8.04
CA ALA A 238 4.13 -23.73 8.67
C ALA A 238 4.15 -23.62 10.20
N SER A 239 4.63 -22.49 10.74
CA SER A 239 4.59 -22.22 12.18
C SER A 239 3.16 -22.21 12.75
N PHE A 240 2.17 -21.71 12.02
CA PHE A 240 0.76 -21.77 12.42
C PHE A 240 0.17 -23.18 12.32
N GLU A 241 0.55 -23.96 11.32
CA GLU A 241 0.13 -25.36 11.18
C GLU A 241 0.67 -26.25 12.31
N GLU A 242 1.80 -25.89 12.92
CA GLU A 242 2.33 -26.53 14.13
C GLU A 242 1.71 -26.00 15.44
N THR A 243 0.99 -24.88 15.38
CA THR A 243 0.41 -24.24 16.56
C THR A 243 -0.86 -24.98 16.98
N ALA A 244 -0.74 -25.83 18.01
CA ALA A 244 -1.87 -26.56 18.57
C ALA A 244 -2.95 -25.61 19.11
N SER A 245 -4.21 -25.94 18.82
CA SER A 245 -5.41 -25.25 19.33
C SER A 245 -6.48 -26.27 19.74
N GLN A 246 -7.48 -25.81 20.47
CA GLN A 246 -8.61 -26.64 20.88
C GLN A 246 -9.60 -26.79 19.72
N PRO A 247 -9.85 -28.01 19.19
CA PRO A 247 -10.88 -28.22 18.19
C PRO A 247 -12.26 -27.76 18.69
N LEU A 248 -12.93 -26.95 17.88
CA LEU A 248 -14.27 -26.45 18.14
C LEU A 248 -15.25 -27.23 17.25
N GLY A 249 -16.08 -28.04 17.90
CA GLY A 249 -17.07 -28.89 17.25
C GLY A 249 -18.17 -28.10 16.54
N ILE A 250 -18.74 -28.70 15.49
CA ILE A 250 -19.64 -28.02 14.55
C ILE A 250 -21.11 -27.93 15.06
N LYS A 251 -21.44 -28.62 16.17
CA LYS A 251 -22.84 -28.82 16.59
C LYS A 251 -23.15 -28.14 17.92
N GLY A 252 -24.19 -27.30 17.91
CA GLY A 252 -24.90 -26.89 19.12
C GLY A 252 -26.17 -26.12 18.83
N ASP A 253 -26.83 -25.70 19.92
CA ASP A 253 -28.16 -25.12 19.88
C ASP A 253 -28.15 -23.64 19.47
N ASN A 254 -27.05 -22.92 19.70
CA ASN A 254 -26.94 -21.52 19.30
C ASN A 254 -26.94 -21.38 17.77
N VAL A 255 -26.13 -22.17 17.07
CA VAL A 255 -26.06 -22.12 15.59
C VAL A 255 -27.44 -22.40 14.97
N LYS A 256 -28.12 -23.45 15.43
CA LYS A 256 -29.46 -23.81 14.95
C LYS A 256 -30.48 -22.72 15.25
N SER A 257 -30.47 -22.17 16.47
CA SER A 257 -31.40 -21.12 16.87
C SER A 257 -31.21 -19.86 16.03
N ILE A 258 -29.96 -19.41 15.84
CA ILE A 258 -29.66 -18.22 15.02
C ILE A 258 -30.08 -18.46 13.58
N TYR A 259 -29.64 -19.58 12.97
CA TYR A 259 -29.93 -19.89 11.56
C TYR A 259 -31.43 -19.94 11.26
N ASN A 260 -32.20 -20.64 12.09
CA ASN A 260 -33.64 -20.82 11.88
C ASN A 260 -34.45 -19.53 12.07
N ASN A 261 -33.88 -18.51 12.74
CA ASN A 261 -34.55 -17.25 13.02
C ASN A 261 -34.05 -16.09 12.14
N LEU A 262 -33.23 -16.37 11.13
CA LEU A 262 -32.85 -15.37 10.13
C LEU A 262 -34.06 -14.96 9.28
N TYR A 263 -34.25 -13.65 9.12
CA TYR A 263 -35.28 -13.08 8.25
C TYR A 263 -34.91 -13.12 6.75
N PHE A 264 -33.81 -13.79 6.40
CA PHE A 264 -33.31 -13.94 5.03
C PHE A 264 -32.60 -15.28 4.87
N SER A 265 -32.47 -15.76 3.63
CA SER A 265 -31.67 -16.93 3.30
C SER A 265 -30.21 -16.55 3.06
N LEU A 266 -29.27 -17.33 3.61
CA LEU A 266 -27.85 -17.18 3.29
C LEU A 266 -27.58 -17.43 1.80
N THR A 267 -26.64 -16.68 1.23
CA THR A 267 -26.14 -16.89 -0.13
C THR A 267 -25.32 -18.19 -0.24
N SER A 268 -25.05 -18.65 -1.45
CA SER A 268 -24.22 -19.85 -1.65
C SER A 268 -22.79 -19.59 -1.21
N ALA A 269 -22.26 -18.38 -1.49
CA ALA A 269 -20.96 -17.93 -1.02
C ALA A 269 -20.88 -17.93 0.52
N GLN A 270 -21.89 -17.39 1.21
CA GLN A 270 -21.94 -17.39 2.68
C GLN A 270 -21.94 -18.81 3.25
N LYS A 271 -22.75 -19.71 2.70
CA LYS A 271 -22.80 -21.12 3.14
C LYS A 271 -21.47 -21.83 2.94
N LYS A 272 -20.82 -21.62 1.79
CA LYS A 272 -19.50 -22.17 1.47
C LYS A 272 -18.45 -21.68 2.47
N VAL A 273 -18.37 -20.38 2.68
CA VAL A 273 -17.41 -19.76 3.61
C VAL A 273 -17.63 -20.21 5.05
N ILE A 274 -18.87 -20.28 5.51
CA ILE A 274 -19.19 -20.79 6.86
C ILE A 274 -18.72 -22.24 6.99
N LYS A 275 -18.92 -23.06 5.95
CA LYS A 275 -18.43 -24.45 5.94
C LYS A 275 -16.90 -24.51 6.03
N GLU A 276 -16.18 -23.71 5.24
CA GLU A 276 -14.70 -23.61 5.30
C GLU A 276 -14.22 -23.21 6.70
N ILE A 277 -14.86 -22.20 7.31
CA ILE A 277 -14.53 -21.78 8.68
C ILE A 277 -14.82 -22.91 9.68
N CYS A 278 -15.97 -23.57 9.61
CA CYS A 278 -16.31 -24.68 10.51
C CYS A 278 -15.34 -25.87 10.37
N GLU A 279 -14.90 -26.17 9.15
CA GLU A 279 -13.90 -27.23 8.90
C GLU A 279 -12.57 -26.89 9.57
N ASP A 280 -12.12 -25.63 9.50
CA ASP A 280 -10.90 -25.17 10.17
C ASP A 280 -11.03 -25.11 11.69
N LEU A 281 -12.16 -24.61 12.20
CA LEU A 281 -12.44 -24.55 13.64
C LEU A 281 -12.40 -25.95 14.27
N ASN A 282 -12.74 -26.99 13.51
CA ASN A 282 -12.73 -28.38 13.99
C ASN A 282 -11.35 -29.05 13.90
N LYS A 283 -10.30 -28.36 13.42
CA LYS A 283 -8.91 -28.87 13.42
C LYS A 283 -8.25 -28.69 14.79
N SER A 284 -7.21 -29.48 15.07
CA SER A 284 -6.37 -29.35 16.26
C SER A 284 -5.27 -28.27 16.13
N THR A 285 -5.32 -27.48 15.07
CA THR A 285 -4.36 -26.42 14.74
C THR A 285 -5.09 -25.09 14.71
N ALA A 286 -4.44 -24.01 15.15
CA ALA A 286 -5.05 -22.68 15.15
C ALA A 286 -5.43 -22.26 13.72
N MET A 287 -6.68 -21.85 13.52
CA MET A 287 -7.12 -21.29 12.25
C MET A 287 -6.49 -19.90 12.06
N ASN A 288 -5.98 -19.61 10.87
CA ASN A 288 -5.53 -18.27 10.48
C ASN A 288 -6.17 -17.90 9.13
N ARG A 289 -7.36 -17.27 9.18
CA ARG A 289 -8.20 -17.08 7.98
C ARG A 289 -8.58 -15.62 7.74
N LEU A 290 -8.59 -15.22 6.48
CA LEU A 290 -9.04 -13.92 5.99
C LEU A 290 -10.37 -14.08 5.24
N LEU A 291 -11.41 -13.50 5.81
CA LEU A 291 -12.73 -13.34 5.18
C LEU A 291 -12.78 -12.04 4.38
N GLN A 292 -12.83 -12.18 3.06
CA GLN A 292 -12.92 -11.07 2.12
C GLN A 292 -14.30 -10.98 1.51
N GLY A 293 -14.84 -9.78 1.38
CA GLY A 293 -16.03 -9.53 0.58
C GLY A 293 -16.48 -8.09 0.65
N ASP A 294 -17.23 -7.63 -0.34
CA ASP A 294 -17.65 -6.24 -0.44
C ASP A 294 -18.49 -5.75 0.76
N VAL A 295 -18.58 -4.43 0.92
CA VAL A 295 -19.52 -3.84 1.89
C VAL A 295 -20.94 -4.32 1.59
N GLY A 296 -21.57 -4.95 2.58
CA GLY A 296 -22.91 -5.52 2.44
C GLY A 296 -22.99 -6.97 1.91
N SER A 297 -21.87 -7.66 1.70
CA SER A 297 -21.86 -9.09 1.34
C SER A 297 -22.26 -10.04 2.48
N GLY A 298 -22.45 -9.51 3.69
CA GLY A 298 -22.87 -10.28 4.87
C GLY A 298 -21.72 -10.86 5.70
N LYS A 299 -20.54 -10.24 5.72
CA LYS A 299 -19.43 -10.64 6.60
C LYS A 299 -19.86 -10.78 8.07
N THR A 300 -20.70 -9.86 8.56
CA THR A 300 -21.20 -9.88 9.94
C THR A 300 -22.01 -11.13 10.27
N ILE A 301 -22.86 -11.63 9.36
CA ILE A 301 -23.62 -12.87 9.64
C ILE A 301 -22.70 -14.10 9.66
N VAL A 302 -21.65 -14.11 8.84
CA VAL A 302 -20.61 -15.14 8.91
C VAL A 302 -19.91 -15.10 10.27
N ALA A 303 -19.50 -13.91 10.75
CA ALA A 303 -18.88 -13.76 12.07
C ALA A 303 -19.79 -14.24 13.21
N VAL A 304 -21.09 -13.88 13.18
CA VAL A 304 -22.08 -14.32 14.18
C VAL A 304 -22.19 -15.84 14.23
N LEU A 305 -22.32 -16.50 13.07
CA LEU A 305 -22.45 -17.96 13.01
C LEU A 305 -21.16 -18.66 13.43
N SER A 306 -19.99 -18.14 13.05
CA SER A 306 -18.69 -18.66 13.50
C SER A 306 -18.51 -18.52 15.02
N SER A 307 -18.91 -17.38 15.60
CA SER A 307 -18.92 -17.21 17.06
C SER A 307 -19.88 -18.17 17.75
N ALA A 308 -21.06 -18.43 17.16
CA ALA A 308 -22.01 -19.39 17.72
C ALA A 308 -21.44 -20.82 17.77
N VAL A 309 -20.70 -21.26 16.74
CA VAL A 309 -20.01 -22.57 16.72
C VAL A 309 -18.98 -22.67 17.85
N ALA A 310 -18.18 -21.62 18.04
CA ALA A 310 -17.18 -21.56 19.10
C ALA A 310 -17.85 -21.58 20.50
N VAL A 311 -18.92 -20.81 20.69
CA VAL A 311 -19.68 -20.78 21.95
C VAL A 311 -20.32 -22.13 22.26
N ASP A 312 -20.89 -22.80 21.25
CA ASP A 312 -21.44 -24.15 21.37
C ASP A 312 -20.37 -25.18 21.77
N SER A 313 -19.09 -24.92 21.45
CA SER A 313 -17.93 -25.71 21.88
C SER A 313 -17.43 -25.34 23.28
N GLY A 314 -18.12 -24.44 23.98
CA GLY A 314 -17.80 -24.05 25.35
C GLY A 314 -16.64 -23.07 25.48
N VAL A 315 -16.29 -22.31 24.43
CA VAL A 315 -15.27 -21.26 24.51
C VAL A 315 -15.89 -19.86 24.29
N GLN A 316 -15.18 -18.83 24.74
CA GLN A 316 -15.55 -17.42 24.55
C GLN A 316 -14.98 -16.90 23.23
N CYS A 317 -15.64 -15.88 22.68
CA CYS A 317 -15.23 -15.17 21.48
C CYS A 317 -14.93 -13.70 21.77
N ALA A 318 -13.95 -13.15 21.05
CA ALA A 318 -13.67 -11.71 21.03
C ALA A 318 -13.81 -11.16 19.61
N ILE A 319 -14.59 -10.09 19.43
CA ILE A 319 -14.69 -9.37 18.16
C ILE A 319 -14.12 -7.97 18.36
N MET A 320 -13.07 -7.66 17.61
CA MET A 320 -12.40 -6.36 17.67
C MET A 320 -12.70 -5.54 16.39
N ALA A 321 -13.17 -4.31 16.57
CA ALA A 321 -13.46 -3.36 15.49
C ALA A 321 -12.65 -2.06 15.68
N PRO A 322 -12.25 -1.36 14.59
CA PRO A 322 -11.24 -0.30 14.69
C PRO A 322 -11.78 0.99 15.31
N THR A 323 -13.10 1.19 15.26
CA THR A 323 -13.76 2.37 15.81
C THR A 323 -14.89 1.97 16.73
N GLU A 324 -15.23 2.84 17.70
CA GLU A 324 -16.36 2.60 18.61
C GLU A 324 -17.68 2.47 17.85
N ILE A 325 -17.85 3.24 16.77
CA ILE A 325 -19.04 3.19 15.91
C ILE A 325 -19.20 1.79 15.31
N LEU A 326 -18.13 1.22 14.75
CA LEU A 326 -18.18 -0.13 14.18
C LEU A 326 -18.37 -1.20 15.26
N ALA A 327 -17.76 -1.04 16.45
CA ALA A 327 -17.97 -1.95 17.56
C ALA A 327 -19.44 -1.98 18.02
N VAL A 328 -20.08 -0.81 18.13
CA VAL A 328 -21.51 -0.67 18.45
C VAL A 328 -22.37 -1.30 17.34
N GLN A 329 -22.07 -1.05 16.07
CA GLN A 329 -22.80 -1.66 14.94
C GLN A 329 -22.71 -3.19 14.93
N HIS A 330 -21.53 -3.75 15.21
CA HIS A 330 -21.36 -5.19 15.38
C HIS A 330 -22.17 -5.70 16.56
N PHE A 331 -22.10 -5.02 17.71
CA PHE A 331 -22.86 -5.39 18.90
C PHE A 331 -24.37 -5.41 18.68
N ASP A 332 -24.92 -4.38 18.02
CA ASP A 332 -26.33 -4.33 17.67
C ASP A 332 -26.71 -5.44 16.69
N SER A 333 -25.84 -5.74 15.72
CA SER A 333 -26.04 -6.85 14.78
C SER A 333 -26.02 -8.21 15.48
N PHE A 334 -25.05 -8.44 16.37
CA PHE A 334 -24.97 -9.66 17.17
C PHE A 334 -26.23 -9.83 18.02
N LYS A 335 -26.62 -8.79 18.78
CA LYS A 335 -27.87 -8.81 19.58
C LYS A 335 -29.11 -9.08 18.73
N LYS A 336 -29.20 -8.48 17.54
CA LYS A 336 -30.32 -8.68 16.61
C LYS A 336 -30.40 -10.13 16.14
N PHE A 337 -29.28 -10.72 15.73
CA PHE A 337 -29.23 -12.08 15.20
C PHE A 337 -29.29 -13.16 16.28
N SER A 338 -28.75 -12.90 17.48
CA SER A 338 -28.75 -13.82 18.61
C SER A 338 -29.94 -13.68 19.54
N LYS A 339 -30.95 -12.85 19.22
CA LYS A 339 -32.09 -12.53 20.10
C LYS A 339 -32.84 -13.75 20.66
N LYS A 340 -32.90 -14.84 19.90
CA LYS A 340 -33.58 -16.11 20.28
C LYS A 340 -32.59 -17.20 20.70
N SER A 341 -31.31 -16.86 20.82
CA SER A 341 -30.22 -17.74 21.23
C SER A 341 -29.90 -17.51 22.71
N PRO A 342 -29.45 -18.52 23.47
CA PRO A 342 -28.93 -18.32 24.81
C PRO A 342 -27.58 -17.57 24.84
N LEU A 343 -26.95 -17.36 23.68
CA LEU A 343 -25.69 -16.63 23.52
C LEU A 343 -25.73 -15.24 24.15
N SER A 344 -24.87 -15.03 25.13
CA SER A 344 -24.67 -13.75 25.81
C SER A 344 -23.61 -12.90 25.10
N CYS A 345 -23.90 -11.61 24.92
CA CYS A 345 -23.00 -10.68 24.26
C CYS A 345 -22.93 -9.33 25.00
N GLU A 346 -21.73 -8.80 25.20
CA GLU A 346 -21.46 -7.51 25.87
C GLU A 346 -20.51 -6.63 25.04
N LEU A 347 -20.60 -5.31 25.23
CA LEU A 347 -19.78 -4.31 24.53
C LEU A 347 -18.73 -3.71 25.47
N LEU A 348 -17.48 -3.66 25.05
CA LEU A 348 -16.38 -2.99 25.76
C LEU A 348 -15.62 -2.03 24.84
N ILE A 349 -15.83 -0.73 25.03
CA ILE A 349 -15.21 0.35 24.26
C ILE A 349 -14.48 1.32 25.19
N GLY A 350 -13.74 2.28 24.62
CA GLY A 350 -12.99 3.27 25.41
C GLY A 350 -13.90 4.13 26.28
N LYS A 351 -15.09 4.47 25.77
CA LYS A 351 -16.12 5.24 26.50
C LYS A 351 -16.93 4.44 27.52
N THR A 352 -16.69 3.14 27.71
CA THR A 352 -17.45 2.35 28.70
C THR A 352 -17.22 2.90 30.12
N PRO A 353 -18.28 3.26 30.87
CA PRO A 353 -18.15 3.79 32.23
C PRO A 353 -17.37 2.85 33.18
N PRO A 354 -16.54 3.37 34.09
CA PRO A 354 -15.68 2.54 34.96
C PRO A 354 -16.44 1.49 35.79
N LYS A 355 -17.62 1.84 36.31
CA LYS A 355 -18.46 0.91 37.08
C LYS A 355 -18.94 -0.27 36.22
N GLU A 356 -19.39 0.03 35.00
CA GLU A 356 -19.88 -0.97 34.05
C GLU A 356 -18.73 -1.84 33.55
N ARG A 357 -17.58 -1.24 33.22
CA ARG A 357 -16.36 -1.95 32.84
C ARG A 357 -16.00 -3.01 33.89
N THR A 358 -15.94 -2.66 35.17
CA THR A 358 -15.61 -3.60 36.25
C THR A 358 -16.57 -4.80 36.29
N VAL A 359 -17.87 -4.57 36.07
CA VAL A 359 -18.87 -5.63 36.01
C VAL A 359 -18.67 -6.54 34.79
N ILE A 360 -18.43 -5.95 33.61
CA ILE A 360 -18.17 -6.70 32.38
C ILE A 360 -16.93 -7.58 32.54
N LEU A 361 -15.82 -7.03 33.03
CA LEU A 361 -14.57 -7.78 33.22
C LEU A 361 -14.73 -8.94 34.20
N LYS A 362 -15.47 -8.73 35.30
CA LYS A 362 -15.79 -9.80 36.24
C LYS A 362 -16.59 -10.92 35.58
N LYS A 363 -17.67 -10.57 34.86
CA LYS A 363 -18.49 -11.55 34.12
C LYS A 363 -17.67 -12.30 33.06
N LEU A 364 -16.76 -11.61 32.36
CA LEU A 364 -15.90 -12.19 31.32
C LEU A 364 -14.97 -13.25 31.91
N LYS A 365 -14.32 -12.93 33.04
CA LYS A 365 -13.44 -13.84 33.77
C LYS A 365 -14.18 -15.04 34.37
N GLU A 366 -15.47 -14.87 34.70
CA GLU A 366 -16.35 -15.92 35.21
C GLU A 366 -17.04 -16.74 34.09
N LYS A 367 -16.75 -16.48 32.80
CA LYS A 367 -17.42 -17.10 31.65
C LYS A 367 -18.95 -16.93 31.65
N LYS A 368 -19.42 -15.77 32.12
CA LYS A 368 -20.84 -15.34 32.02
C LYS A 368 -21.11 -14.49 30.78
N ILE A 369 -20.08 -14.27 29.97
CA ILE A 369 -20.14 -13.59 28.67
C ILE A 369 -19.54 -14.55 27.65
N ASP A 370 -20.33 -14.93 26.65
CA ASP A 370 -19.90 -15.83 25.58
C ASP A 370 -19.16 -15.05 24.50
N VAL A 371 -19.65 -13.85 24.17
CA VAL A 371 -19.09 -12.99 23.12
C VAL A 371 -18.85 -11.58 23.65
N ILE A 372 -17.61 -11.09 23.55
CA ILE A 372 -17.29 -9.69 23.83
C ILE A 372 -16.92 -8.96 22.55
N ILE A 373 -17.53 -7.79 22.34
CA ILE A 373 -17.31 -6.95 21.16
C ILE A 373 -16.69 -5.64 21.63
N GLY A 374 -15.68 -5.13 20.94
CA GLY A 374 -14.99 -3.94 21.41
C GLY A 374 -13.96 -3.37 20.46
N THR A 375 -13.28 -2.33 20.93
CA THR A 375 -12.16 -1.71 20.22
C THR A 375 -10.83 -2.18 20.81
N HIS A 376 -9.78 -1.36 20.74
CA HIS A 376 -8.51 -1.58 21.46
C HIS A 376 -8.69 -1.69 22.98
N ALA A 377 -9.88 -1.40 23.52
CA ALA A 377 -10.20 -1.71 24.91
C ALA A 377 -10.04 -3.22 25.24
N LEU A 378 -10.23 -4.12 24.27
CA LEU A 378 -10.12 -5.57 24.47
C LEU A 378 -8.68 -6.06 24.70
N ILE A 379 -7.67 -5.33 24.22
CA ILE A 379 -6.25 -5.72 24.34
C ILE A 379 -5.61 -5.23 25.66
N GLN A 380 -6.32 -4.42 26.43
CA GLN A 380 -5.80 -3.89 27.69
C GLN A 380 -5.49 -5.02 28.69
N LYS A 381 -4.48 -4.80 29.56
CA LYS A 381 -3.91 -5.84 30.45
C LYS A 381 -4.94 -6.42 31.45
N ASP A 382 -5.92 -5.62 31.84
CA ASP A 382 -6.99 -5.99 32.78
C ASP A 382 -8.06 -6.92 32.17
N VAL A 383 -8.14 -7.01 30.85
CA VAL A 383 -9.09 -7.91 30.16
C VAL A 383 -8.60 -9.35 30.22
N GLN A 384 -9.29 -10.19 31.00
CA GLN A 384 -8.97 -11.60 31.19
C GLN A 384 -10.17 -12.48 30.79
N PHE A 385 -9.92 -13.43 29.91
CA PHE A 385 -10.89 -14.44 29.50
C PHE A 385 -10.75 -15.69 30.37
N LYS A 386 -11.86 -16.40 30.60
CA LYS A 386 -11.80 -17.74 31.21
C LYS A 386 -11.30 -18.78 30.21
N SER A 387 -11.76 -18.68 28.97
CA SER A 387 -11.39 -19.58 27.87
C SER A 387 -11.71 -18.87 26.55
N LEU A 388 -10.74 -18.15 25.98
CA LEU A 388 -10.86 -17.53 24.66
C LEU A 388 -10.45 -18.54 23.60
N GLY A 389 -11.36 -18.86 22.67
CA GLY A 389 -11.10 -19.85 21.60
C GLY A 389 -11.29 -19.32 20.18
N LEU A 390 -11.93 -18.16 20.00
CA LEU A 390 -12.06 -17.51 18.69
C LEU A 390 -11.89 -15.99 18.81
N VAL A 391 -11.01 -15.45 17.97
CA VAL A 391 -10.79 -14.01 17.81
C VAL A 391 -11.18 -13.61 16.39
N ILE A 392 -12.07 -12.62 16.27
CA ILE A 392 -12.46 -12.02 15.01
C ILE A 392 -12.02 -10.56 14.98
N VAL A 393 -11.31 -10.14 13.94
CA VAL A 393 -10.89 -8.73 13.78
C VAL A 393 -11.47 -8.18 12.49
N ASP A 394 -12.29 -7.15 12.60
CA ASP A 394 -12.83 -6.44 11.44
C ASP A 394 -11.91 -5.31 10.99
N GLU A 395 -11.87 -5.08 9.68
CA GLU A 395 -10.95 -4.14 9.02
C GLU A 395 -9.50 -4.25 9.54
N GLN A 396 -8.96 -5.48 9.48
CA GLN A 396 -7.67 -5.81 10.11
C GLN A 396 -6.51 -4.88 9.75
N HIS A 397 -6.55 -4.25 8.56
CA HIS A 397 -5.52 -3.35 8.07
C HIS A 397 -5.36 -2.08 8.94
N ARG A 398 -6.34 -1.75 9.79
CA ARG A 398 -6.26 -0.64 10.75
C ARG A 398 -5.55 -1.00 12.05
N PHE A 399 -5.23 -2.27 12.28
CA PHE A 399 -4.62 -2.75 13.51
C PHE A 399 -3.16 -3.16 13.31
N GLY A 400 -2.31 -2.76 14.25
CA GLY A 400 -0.91 -3.18 14.26
C GLY A 400 -0.76 -4.68 14.50
N VAL A 401 0.34 -5.28 14.04
CA VAL A 401 0.67 -6.70 14.30
C VAL A 401 0.70 -7.00 15.80
N VAL A 402 1.28 -6.09 16.60
CA VAL A 402 1.39 -6.23 18.07
C VAL A 402 0.02 -6.30 18.74
N GLN A 403 -0.90 -5.41 18.35
CA GLN A 403 -2.26 -5.38 18.92
C GLN A 403 -3.02 -6.69 18.67
N ARG A 404 -2.82 -7.30 17.49
CA ARG A 404 -3.40 -8.62 17.18
C ARG A 404 -2.80 -9.71 18.06
N GLY A 405 -1.47 -9.71 18.21
CA GLY A 405 -0.75 -10.61 19.11
C GLY A 405 -1.24 -10.52 20.55
N ASP A 406 -1.45 -9.31 21.08
CA ASP A 406 -1.92 -9.09 22.44
C ASP A 406 -3.31 -9.68 22.71
N LEU A 407 -4.22 -9.67 21.72
CA LEU A 407 -5.53 -10.29 21.85
C LEU A 407 -5.46 -11.82 21.79
N ILE A 408 -4.68 -12.35 20.84
CA ILE A 408 -4.47 -13.80 20.68
C ILE A 408 -3.82 -14.39 21.93
N ALA A 409 -2.85 -13.68 22.52
CA ALA A 409 -2.13 -14.10 23.74
C ALA A 409 -3.02 -14.20 24.99
N LYS A 410 -4.27 -13.73 24.96
CA LYS A 410 -5.23 -13.87 26.06
C LYS A 410 -5.93 -15.23 26.08
N GLY A 411 -5.78 -16.05 25.04
CA GLY A 411 -6.27 -17.42 24.95
C GLY A 411 -5.14 -18.42 24.75
N TYR A 412 -5.46 -19.72 24.78
CA TYR A 412 -4.52 -20.76 24.38
C TYR A 412 -4.62 -20.96 22.86
N ASN A 413 -3.80 -20.23 22.11
CA ASN A 413 -3.76 -20.23 20.64
C ASN A 413 -5.17 -20.21 20.00
N PRO A 414 -6.02 -19.21 20.30
CA PRO A 414 -7.37 -19.16 19.77
C PRO A 414 -7.37 -19.13 18.24
N HIS A 415 -8.41 -19.68 17.63
CA HIS A 415 -8.64 -19.54 16.19
C HIS A 415 -8.79 -18.06 15.83
N PHE A 416 -8.23 -17.65 14.68
CA PHE A 416 -8.18 -16.26 14.24
C PHE A 416 -8.88 -16.08 12.88
N LEU A 417 -9.84 -15.15 12.84
CA LEU A 417 -10.57 -14.74 11.64
C LEU A 417 -10.44 -13.23 11.43
N ALA A 418 -9.70 -12.81 10.42
CA ALA A 418 -9.70 -11.43 9.98
C ALA A 418 -10.83 -11.20 8.97
N MET A 419 -11.45 -10.03 9.00
CA MET A 419 -12.41 -9.58 8.00
C MET A 419 -11.91 -8.29 7.33
N THR A 420 -12.19 -8.15 6.03
CA THR A 420 -11.94 -6.92 5.28
C THR A 420 -13.05 -6.67 4.28
N ALA A 421 -13.51 -5.42 4.20
CA ALA A 421 -14.48 -5.04 3.18
C ALA A 421 -13.85 -4.69 1.83
N THR A 422 -12.55 -4.42 1.81
CA THR A 422 -11.83 -4.08 0.58
C THR A 422 -11.54 -5.36 -0.20
N PRO A 423 -12.03 -5.47 -1.45
CA PRO A 423 -11.64 -6.58 -2.30
C PRO A 423 -10.18 -6.37 -2.71
N ILE A 424 -9.26 -6.96 -1.93
CA ILE A 424 -7.85 -7.03 -2.29
C ILE A 424 -7.75 -8.01 -3.47
N PRO A 425 -7.18 -7.62 -4.62
CA PRO A 425 -6.92 -8.55 -5.71
C PRO A 425 -6.25 -9.81 -5.17
N ARG A 426 -6.70 -11.00 -5.60
CA ARG A 426 -6.21 -12.27 -5.06
C ARG A 426 -4.67 -12.37 -5.08
N THR A 427 -4.03 -11.80 -6.10
CA THR A 427 -2.57 -11.70 -6.20
C THR A 427 -1.96 -10.87 -5.08
N LEU A 428 -2.56 -9.73 -4.72
CA LEU A 428 -2.12 -8.92 -3.59
C LEU A 428 -2.43 -9.61 -2.26
N THR A 429 -3.55 -10.32 -2.13
CA THR A 429 -3.87 -11.09 -0.91
C THR A 429 -2.84 -12.18 -0.67
N ILE A 430 -2.45 -12.94 -1.70
CA ILE A 430 -1.39 -13.97 -1.61
C ILE A 430 -0.03 -13.33 -1.30
N THR A 431 0.22 -12.11 -1.78
CA THR A 431 1.49 -11.42 -1.58
C THR A 431 1.63 -10.86 -0.17
N TYR A 432 0.60 -10.17 0.34
CA TYR A 432 0.65 -9.46 1.63
C TYR A 432 0.06 -10.25 2.82
N HIS A 433 -0.81 -11.21 2.55
CA HIS A 433 -1.48 -12.06 3.55
C HIS A 433 -1.32 -13.55 3.19
N GLY A 434 -0.22 -13.91 2.54
CA GLY A 434 0.05 -15.29 2.09
C GLY A 434 0.17 -16.31 3.23
N ASP A 435 0.33 -15.84 4.46
CA ASP A 435 0.31 -16.63 5.69
C ASP A 435 -1.12 -17.00 6.16
N MET A 436 -2.16 -16.41 5.55
CA MET A 436 -3.56 -16.64 5.89
C MET A 436 -4.29 -17.43 4.79
N GLU A 437 -5.20 -18.31 5.19
CA GLU A 437 -6.15 -18.89 4.23
C GLU A 437 -7.23 -17.87 3.85
N CYS A 438 -7.58 -17.75 2.58
CA CYS A 438 -8.54 -16.74 2.12
C CYS A 438 -9.90 -17.36 1.75
N SER A 439 -10.97 -16.83 2.35
CA SER A 439 -12.36 -17.12 2.01
C SER A 439 -13.00 -15.89 1.39
N ILE A 440 -13.63 -16.04 0.23
CA ILE A 440 -14.19 -14.94 -0.55
C ILE A 440 -15.73 -15.04 -0.58
N LEU A 441 -16.40 -13.95 -0.22
CA LEU A 441 -17.82 -13.72 -0.46
C LEU A 441 -17.99 -12.95 -1.76
N ASP A 442 -18.14 -13.68 -2.86
CA ASP A 442 -18.29 -13.18 -4.24
C ASP A 442 -19.75 -12.96 -4.68
N GLU A 443 -20.71 -13.29 -3.81
CA GLU A 443 -22.14 -13.09 -4.06
C GLU A 443 -22.72 -11.97 -3.18
N MET A 444 -23.44 -11.04 -3.82
CA MET A 444 -24.23 -10.03 -3.10
C MET A 444 -25.65 -10.53 -2.78
N PRO A 445 -26.28 -10.06 -1.69
CA PRO A 445 -27.67 -10.39 -1.40
C PRO A 445 -28.63 -9.98 -2.53
N LYS A 446 -29.57 -10.87 -2.90
CA LYS A 446 -30.44 -10.79 -4.11
C LYS A 446 -31.22 -9.48 -4.31
N HIS A 447 -31.45 -8.68 -3.26
CA HIS A 447 -32.28 -7.47 -3.32
C HIS A 447 -31.50 -6.15 -3.29
N ARG A 448 -30.16 -6.19 -3.42
CA ARG A 448 -29.36 -4.95 -3.42
C ARG A 448 -29.43 -4.24 -4.78
N LYS A 449 -29.86 -2.98 -4.79
CA LYS A 449 -29.76 -2.12 -5.98
C LYS A 449 -28.31 -1.60 -6.11
N PRO A 450 -27.69 -1.66 -7.30
CA PRO A 450 -26.35 -1.13 -7.50
C PRO A 450 -26.34 0.40 -7.38
N ALA A 451 -25.27 0.95 -6.80
CA ALA A 451 -25.07 2.39 -6.74
C ALA A 451 -24.76 2.94 -8.14
N LYS A 452 -25.36 4.09 -8.49
CA LYS A 452 -25.04 4.80 -9.74
C LYS A 452 -23.87 5.74 -9.51
N THR A 453 -22.70 5.41 -10.05
CA THR A 453 -21.48 6.23 -9.91
C THR A 453 -21.29 7.16 -11.10
N ARG A 454 -20.89 8.42 -10.86
CA ARG A 454 -20.62 9.41 -11.92
C ARG A 454 -19.37 10.24 -11.58
N VAL A 455 -18.56 10.54 -12.59
CA VAL A 455 -17.45 11.50 -12.49
C VAL A 455 -17.92 12.84 -13.02
N ILE A 456 -17.82 13.90 -12.21
CA ILE A 456 -18.36 15.23 -12.52
C ILE A 456 -17.22 16.24 -12.55
N GLN A 457 -17.20 17.11 -13.56
CA GLN A 457 -16.26 18.22 -13.63
C GLN A 457 -16.68 19.35 -12.66
N PRO A 458 -15.73 20.12 -12.08
CA PRO A 458 -16.05 21.16 -11.09
C PRO A 458 -17.13 22.17 -11.53
N VAL A 459 -17.17 22.52 -12.83
CA VAL A 459 -18.16 23.47 -13.40
C VAL A 459 -19.61 22.98 -13.24
N LYS A 460 -19.82 21.67 -13.02
CA LYS A 460 -21.16 21.07 -12.86
C LYS A 460 -21.50 20.75 -11.39
N LEU A 461 -20.71 21.24 -10.42
CA LEU A 461 -20.95 20.98 -8.99
C LEU A 461 -22.29 21.54 -8.51
N GLU A 462 -22.72 22.71 -8.97
CA GLU A 462 -24.04 23.27 -8.61
C GLU A 462 -25.19 22.29 -8.92
N LYS A 463 -25.10 21.55 -10.04
CA LYS A 463 -26.11 20.54 -10.38
C LYS A 463 -26.11 19.35 -9.42
N VAL A 464 -24.94 19.02 -8.86
CA VAL A 464 -24.81 17.98 -7.84
C VAL A 464 -25.45 18.47 -6.54
N TYR A 465 -25.22 19.72 -6.14
CA TYR A 465 -25.84 20.30 -4.95
C TYR A 465 -27.36 20.41 -5.07
N GLN A 466 -27.87 20.84 -6.22
CA GLN A 466 -29.32 20.82 -6.50
C GLN A 466 -29.91 19.42 -6.40
N TYR A 467 -29.20 18.41 -6.93
CA TYR A 467 -29.63 17.02 -6.81
C TYR A 467 -29.61 16.54 -5.35
N MET A 468 -28.57 16.89 -4.57
CA MET A 468 -28.51 16.59 -3.14
C MET A 468 -29.66 17.21 -2.37
N LYS A 469 -30.00 18.49 -2.62
CA LYS A 469 -31.17 19.15 -2.02
C LYS A 469 -32.45 18.38 -2.30
N SER A 470 -32.70 18.03 -3.57
CA SER A 470 -33.92 17.31 -3.95
C SER A 470 -34.04 15.95 -3.25
N GLU A 471 -32.93 15.24 -3.04
CA GLU A 471 -32.95 13.98 -2.29
C GLU A 471 -33.18 14.22 -0.79
N MET A 472 -32.64 15.31 -0.22
CA MET A 472 -32.86 15.69 1.18
C MET A 472 -34.29 16.20 1.45
N ASP A 473 -34.91 16.91 0.51
CA ASP A 473 -36.33 17.29 0.56
C ASP A 473 -37.25 16.06 0.59
N GLU A 474 -36.85 14.96 -0.06
CA GLU A 474 -37.52 13.66 0.02
C GLU A 474 -37.23 12.89 1.33
N GLY A 475 -36.53 13.50 2.28
CA GLY A 475 -36.19 12.94 3.58
C GLY A 475 -35.00 11.98 3.56
N LYS A 476 -34.17 11.98 2.51
CA LYS A 476 -32.94 11.17 2.44
C LYS A 476 -31.74 11.94 2.98
N GLN A 477 -30.62 11.25 3.14
CA GLN A 477 -29.37 11.83 3.63
C GLN A 477 -28.31 11.87 2.53
N CYS A 478 -27.56 12.97 2.48
CA CYS A 478 -26.40 13.13 1.61
C CYS A 478 -25.12 13.24 2.45
N MET A 479 -24.01 12.70 1.95
CA MET A 479 -22.70 12.77 2.62
C MET A 479 -21.67 13.39 1.67
N VAL A 480 -20.96 14.40 2.15
CA VAL A 480 -19.82 15.02 1.44
C VAL A 480 -18.54 14.56 2.12
N VAL A 481 -17.62 13.99 1.33
CA VAL A 481 -16.30 13.57 1.81
C VAL A 481 -15.26 14.53 1.23
N TYR A 482 -14.62 15.31 2.10
CA TYR A 482 -13.54 16.21 1.72
C TYR A 482 -12.19 15.60 2.11
N PRO A 483 -11.31 15.29 1.15
CA PRO A 483 -10.01 14.71 1.47
C PRO A 483 -9.11 15.75 2.15
N LEU A 484 -8.41 15.34 3.21
CA LEU A 484 -7.32 16.12 3.77
C LEU A 484 -6.15 16.06 2.77
N VAL A 485 -5.74 17.21 2.25
CA VAL A 485 -4.61 17.31 1.32
C VAL A 485 -3.38 17.61 2.17
N GLU A 486 -2.46 16.66 2.29
CA GLU A 486 -1.29 16.77 3.16
C GLU A 486 -0.59 18.14 3.08
N GLU A 487 -0.57 18.88 4.20
CA GLU A 487 0.56 19.76 4.60
C GLU A 487 0.57 20.13 6.10
N THR A 488 -0.44 19.79 6.91
CA THR A 488 -0.39 19.62 8.39
C THR A 488 -1.83 19.45 8.91
N GLU A 489 -2.07 18.54 9.87
CA GLU A 489 -3.40 18.30 10.46
C GLU A 489 -4.14 19.59 10.89
N LYS A 490 -3.42 20.62 11.33
CA LYS A 490 -3.99 21.92 11.76
C LYS A 490 -4.42 22.83 10.60
N SER A 491 -3.76 22.77 9.45
CA SER A 491 -4.14 23.54 8.25
C SER A 491 -5.35 22.89 7.57
N ASP A 492 -5.40 21.57 7.58
CA ASP A 492 -6.39 20.79 6.83
C ASP A 492 -7.75 20.76 7.55
N LEU A 493 -7.76 20.79 8.89
CA LEU A 493 -8.97 21.02 9.68
C LEU A 493 -9.62 22.36 9.36
N LYS A 494 -8.83 23.43 9.18
CA LYS A 494 -9.35 24.75 8.82
C LYS A 494 -9.99 24.75 7.42
N ALA A 495 -9.37 24.10 6.44
CA ALA A 495 -9.94 24.00 5.10
C ALA A 495 -11.27 23.21 5.08
N ALA A 496 -11.39 22.16 5.89
CA ALA A 496 -12.64 21.42 6.05
C ALA A 496 -13.70 22.25 6.77
N GLU A 497 -13.34 23.02 7.80
CA GLU A 497 -14.22 23.95 8.51
C GLU A 497 -14.70 25.10 7.60
N GLU A 498 -13.80 25.65 6.78
CA GLU A 498 -14.12 26.67 5.78
C GLU A 498 -15.09 26.12 4.73
N ALA A 499 -14.82 24.94 4.16
CA ALA A 499 -15.72 24.29 3.22
C ALA A 499 -17.07 23.94 3.86
N PHE A 500 -17.07 23.49 5.12
CA PHE A 500 -18.31 23.25 5.86
C PHE A 500 -19.09 24.55 6.05
N THR A 501 -18.44 25.66 6.38
CA THR A 501 -19.07 26.96 6.55
C THR A 501 -19.62 27.48 5.21
N GLU A 502 -18.85 27.36 4.13
CA GLU A 502 -19.28 27.75 2.79
C GLU A 502 -20.51 26.95 2.34
N LEU A 503 -20.51 25.63 2.57
CA LEU A 503 -21.63 24.76 2.23
C LEU A 503 -22.85 25.01 3.12
N SER A 504 -22.67 25.19 4.43
CA SER A 504 -23.78 25.38 5.39
C SER A 504 -24.39 26.77 5.34
N VAL A 505 -23.63 27.81 5.00
CA VAL A 505 -24.15 29.18 4.87
C VAL A 505 -24.62 29.45 3.44
N GLY A 506 -23.99 28.83 2.46
CA GLY A 506 -24.27 29.02 1.04
C GLY A 506 -25.25 27.97 0.50
N ASP A 507 -24.70 26.95 -0.14
CA ASP A 507 -25.51 26.03 -0.95
C ASP A 507 -26.49 25.21 -0.13
N PHE A 508 -26.29 24.95 1.16
CA PHE A 508 -27.17 24.10 1.97
C PHE A 508 -27.72 24.84 3.21
N SER A 509 -27.94 26.16 3.14
CA SER A 509 -28.49 26.95 4.26
C SER A 509 -29.77 26.43 4.90
N ASP A 510 -30.55 25.67 4.15
CA ASP A 510 -31.85 25.15 4.56
C ASP A 510 -31.78 23.73 5.17
N PHE A 511 -30.59 23.10 5.22
CA PHE A 511 -30.33 21.73 5.69
C PHE A 511 -29.14 21.66 6.65
#